data_AF-A0A2X1SSH9-F1
#
_entry.id   AF-A0A2X1SSH9-F1
#
_cell.length_a   1.000
_cell.length_b   1.000
_cell.length_c   1.000
_cell.angle_alpha   90.00
_cell.angle_beta   90.00
_cell.angle_gamma   90.00
#
_symmetry.space_group_name_H-M   'P 1'
#
loop_
_entity.id
_entity.type
_entity.pdbx_description
1 polymer ?
#
loop_
_entity_poly.entity_id
_entity_poly.type
_entity_poly.pdbx_seq_one_letter_code
_entity_poly.pdbx_strand_id
1 'polypeptide(L)'
;MYFYQPSQGHGLPHDPLNAIIGPRPIGWIASQDAEGQRNLAPYSFFNCFNYRPPIIGFASSGWKDSVRNIVETKEFVWNLTTRPLAMADE
;
A
#
# COMPACT_ATOMS: atom_id res chain seq x y z
N MET A 1 -9.89 -12.80 -28.21
CA MET A 1 -9.86 -12.37 -26.80
C MET A 1 -8.44 -11.96 -26.49
N TYR A 2 -8.21 -10.69 -26.12
CA TYR A 2 -6.88 -10.21 -25.75
C TYR A 2 -6.68 -10.47 -24.26
N PHE A 3 -5.58 -11.15 -23.91
CA PHE A 3 -5.23 -11.45 -22.52
C PHE A 3 -3.99 -10.67 -22.13
N TYR A 4 -4.02 -10.05 -20.94
CA TYR A 4 -2.81 -9.54 -20.34
C TYR A 4 -1.95 -10.73 -19.90
N GLN A 5 -0.81 -10.94 -20.56
CA GLN A 5 0.13 -12.02 -20.26
C GLN A 5 1.46 -11.43 -19.76
N PRO A 6 1.60 -11.14 -18.44
CA PRO A 6 2.80 -10.48 -17.90
C PRO A 6 4.11 -11.17 -18.26
N SER A 7 4.10 -12.50 -18.38
CA SER A 7 5.28 -13.31 -18.74
C SER A 7 5.79 -13.08 -20.17
N GLN A 8 4.94 -12.58 -21.07
CA GLN A 8 5.32 -12.24 -22.45
C GLN A 8 5.76 -10.77 -22.58
N GLY A 9 5.78 -10.02 -21.48
CA GLY A 9 5.91 -8.56 -21.49
C GLY A 9 4.62 -7.88 -21.97
N HIS A 10 4.58 -6.54 -21.85
CA HIS A 10 3.39 -5.76 -22.18
C HIS A 10 3.52 -4.84 -23.39
N GLY A 11 4.75 -4.59 -23.90
CA GLY A 11 4.98 -3.80 -25.12
C GLY A 11 4.56 -2.32 -25.07
N LEU A 12 4.15 -1.82 -23.89
CA LEU A 12 3.72 -0.44 -23.66
C LEU A 12 4.81 0.38 -22.98
N PRO A 13 4.82 1.73 -23.12
CA PRO A 13 5.79 2.60 -22.45
C PRO A 13 5.79 2.51 -20.92
N HIS A 14 4.66 2.13 -20.33
CA HIS A 14 4.47 1.94 -18.89
C HIS A 14 3.73 0.64 -18.61
N ASP A 15 3.95 0.06 -17.43
CA ASP A 15 3.26 -1.15 -16.99
C ASP A 15 1.74 -0.89 -16.87
N PRO A 16 0.89 -1.61 -17.64
CA PRO A 16 -0.56 -1.39 -17.62
C PRO A 16 -1.23 -1.87 -16.33
N LEU A 17 -0.57 -2.68 -15.48
CA LEU A 17 -1.16 -3.28 -14.28
C LEU A 17 -1.84 -2.23 -13.40
N ASN A 18 -1.18 -1.09 -13.18
CA ASN A 18 -1.70 -0.02 -12.35
C ASN A 18 -2.92 0.70 -12.95
N ALA A 19 -3.06 0.66 -14.28
CA ALA A 19 -4.22 1.20 -14.99
C ALA A 19 -5.38 0.20 -15.03
N ILE A 20 -5.08 -1.11 -15.07
CA ILE A 20 -6.07 -2.19 -15.04
C ILE A 20 -6.71 -2.29 -13.65
N ILE A 21 -5.91 -2.18 -12.58
CA ILE A 21 -6.37 -2.29 -11.19
C ILE A 21 -6.53 -0.89 -10.61
N GLY A 22 -7.65 -0.23 -10.93
CA GLY A 22 -8.01 1.09 -10.41
C GLY A 22 -9.52 1.37 -10.44
N PRO A 23 -10.01 2.39 -9.69
CA PRO A 23 -9.27 3.20 -8.73
C PRO A 23 -8.86 2.39 -7.49
N ARG A 24 -7.68 2.66 -6.95
CA ARG A 24 -7.20 2.00 -5.71
C ARG A 24 -7.37 2.95 -4.53
N PRO A 25 -7.89 2.48 -3.39
CA PRO A 25 -7.82 3.27 -2.17
C PRO A 25 -6.35 3.50 -1.83
N ILE A 26 -6.04 4.72 -1.40
CA ILE A 26 -4.73 5.06 -0.86
C ILE A 26 -4.84 4.99 0.65
N GLY A 27 -3.92 4.26 1.26
CA GLY A 27 -3.78 4.15 2.69
C GLY A 27 -2.50 4.75 3.19
N TRP A 28 -2.56 5.46 4.31
CA TRP A 28 -1.38 5.92 5.03
C TRP A 28 -1.07 4.97 6.18
N ILE A 29 0.08 4.30 6.08
CA ILE A 29 0.55 3.37 7.11
C ILE A 29 1.48 4.13 8.04
N ALA A 30 1.02 4.33 9.27
CA ALA A 30 1.83 4.90 10.33
C ALA A 30 2.52 3.76 11.10
N SER A 31 3.81 3.90 11.34
CA SER A 31 4.65 2.91 12.00
C SER A 31 5.70 3.61 12.86
N GLN A 32 6.27 2.89 13.82
CA GLN A 32 7.32 3.40 14.69
C GLN A 32 8.42 2.34 14.83
N ASP A 33 9.68 2.76 14.81
CA ASP A 33 10.82 1.87 15.08
C ASP A 33 10.99 1.63 16.60
N ALA A 34 11.95 0.77 16.98
CA ALA A 34 12.20 0.44 18.38
C ALA A 34 12.70 1.65 19.21
N GLU A 35 13.31 2.63 18.56
CA GLU A 35 13.83 3.87 19.14
C GLU A 35 12.76 4.98 19.24
N GLY A 36 11.55 4.72 18.75
CA GLY A 36 10.43 5.65 18.82
C GLY A 36 10.32 6.64 17.66
N GLN A 37 11.15 6.54 16.61
CA GLN A 37 11.02 7.36 15.41
C GLN A 37 9.79 6.98 14.61
N ARG A 38 9.00 8.00 14.25
CA ARG A 38 7.73 7.84 13.54
C ARG A 38 7.94 7.89 12.04
N ASN A 39 7.30 6.96 11.34
CA ASN A 39 7.27 6.87 9.89
C ASN A 39 5.82 6.81 9.39
N LEU A 40 5.51 7.59 8.36
CA LEU A 40 4.21 7.61 7.70
C LEU A 40 4.44 7.48 6.20
N ALA A 41 3.85 6.46 5.57
CA ALA A 41 4.04 6.23 4.15
C ALA A 41 2.73 5.84 3.43
N PRO A 42 2.52 6.33 2.18
CA PRO A 42 1.36 5.98 1.39
C PRO A 42 1.53 4.63 0.67
N TYR A 43 0.48 3.81 0.69
CA TYR A 43 0.40 2.54 -0.02
C TYR A 43 -0.93 2.43 -0.78
N SER A 44 -0.87 2.08 -2.07
CA SER A 44 -2.07 1.84 -2.90
C SER A 44 -2.46 0.36 -2.99
N PHE A 45 -1.63 -0.55 -2.49
CA PHE A 45 -1.97 -1.98 -2.35
C PHE A 45 -2.51 -2.18 -0.94
N PHE A 46 -3.74 -1.76 -0.72
CA PHE A 46 -4.32 -1.51 0.60
C PHE A 46 -5.79 -1.94 0.58
N ASN A 47 -6.19 -2.90 1.42
CA ASN A 47 -7.55 -3.41 1.38
C ASN A 47 -7.97 -4.15 2.67
N CYS A 48 -9.26 -4.46 2.74
CA CYS A 48 -9.83 -5.49 3.61
C CYS A 48 -9.75 -6.86 2.90
N PHE A 49 -9.32 -7.88 3.64
CA PHE A 49 -9.17 -9.26 3.16
C PHE A 49 -10.29 -10.19 3.65
N ASN A 50 -10.87 -9.91 4.81
CA ASN A 50 -11.92 -10.76 5.37
C ASN A 50 -12.82 -9.99 6.34
N TYR A 51 -14.10 -10.36 6.41
CA TYR A 51 -15.07 -9.78 7.35
C TYR A 51 -15.07 -10.49 8.71
N ARG A 52 -14.86 -11.82 8.75
CA ARG A 52 -14.91 -12.62 10.00
C ARG A 52 -13.85 -13.74 10.01
N PRO A 53 -12.77 -13.64 10.82
CA PRO A 53 -12.40 -12.45 11.59
C PRO A 53 -12.09 -11.25 10.65
N PRO A 54 -12.25 -10.01 11.11
CA PRO A 54 -11.89 -8.84 10.33
C PRO A 54 -10.37 -8.84 10.07
N ILE A 55 -9.98 -8.91 8.80
CA ILE A 55 -8.57 -8.87 8.39
C ILE A 55 -8.40 -7.73 7.41
N ILE A 56 -7.52 -6.80 7.74
CA ILE A 56 -7.07 -5.71 6.87
C ILE A 56 -5.57 -5.82 6.66
N GLY A 57 -5.08 -5.17 5.61
CA GLY A 57 -3.64 -5.04 5.45
C GLY A 57 -3.26 -4.23 4.24
N PHE A 58 -1.96 -4.27 3.96
CA PHE A 58 -1.36 -3.62 2.81
C PHE A 58 -0.17 -4.44 2.32
N ALA A 59 0.29 -4.18 1.11
CA ALA A 59 1.50 -4.75 0.55
C ALA A 59 2.52 -3.64 0.22
N SER A 60 3.79 -3.93 0.45
CA SER A 60 4.90 -3.04 0.12
C SER A 60 5.69 -3.57 -1.07
N SER A 61 6.04 -2.68 -2.00
CA SER A 61 7.07 -2.95 -3.00
C SER A 61 8.45 -2.81 -2.34
N GLY A 62 9.07 -3.95 -2.05
CA GLY A 62 10.34 -4.01 -1.33
C GLY A 62 10.21 -3.79 0.18
N TRP A 63 11.36 -3.80 0.86
CA TRP A 63 11.46 -3.75 2.32
C TRP A 63 11.69 -2.33 2.83
N LYS A 64 10.63 -1.53 2.85
CA LYS A 64 10.64 -0.13 3.29
C LYS A 64 10.62 -0.01 4.82
N ASP A 65 10.85 1.19 5.34
CA ASP A 65 10.86 1.48 6.78
C ASP A 65 9.56 1.05 7.46
N SER A 66 8.38 1.25 6.84
CA SER A 66 7.12 0.76 7.43
C SER A 66 7.15 -0.74 7.68
N VAL A 67 7.67 -1.54 6.75
CA VAL A 67 7.73 -3.01 6.89
C VAL A 67 8.75 -3.39 7.96
N ARG A 68 9.94 -2.76 7.96
CA ARG A 68 10.97 -2.99 8.98
C ARG A 68 10.40 -2.72 10.38
N ASN A 69 9.85 -1.52 10.57
CA ASN A 69 9.26 -1.07 11.83
C ASN A 69 8.17 -2.05 12.31
N ILE A 70 7.23 -2.42 11.44
CA ILE A 70 6.14 -3.36 11.76
C ILE A 70 6.66 -4.75 12.12
N VAL A 71 7.72 -5.22 11.46
CA VAL A 71 8.29 -6.53 11.77
C VAL A 71 8.96 -6.52 13.13
N GLU A 72 9.58 -5.42 13.54
CA GLU A 72 10.24 -5.28 14.84
C GLU A 72 9.23 -5.05 15.97
N THR A 73 8.27 -4.14 15.79
CA THR A 73 7.33 -3.71 16.84
C THR A 73 5.99 -4.43 16.84
N LYS A 74 5.65 -5.12 15.74
CA LYS A 74 4.37 -5.82 15.52
C LYS A 74 3.13 -4.92 15.49
N GLU A 75 3.32 -3.61 15.38
CA GLU A 75 2.24 -2.63 15.45
C GLU A 75 2.32 -1.62 14.32
N PHE A 76 1.13 -1.19 13.85
CA PHE A 76 0.97 -0.04 12.94
C PHE A 76 -0.47 0.47 12.97
N VAL A 77 -0.67 1.65 12.38
CA VAL A 77 -2.00 2.22 12.13
C VAL A 77 -2.29 2.22 10.63
N TRP A 78 -3.47 1.72 10.28
CA TRP A 78 -4.01 1.67 8.93
C TRP A 78 -5.00 2.83 8.75
N ASN A 79 -4.59 3.89 8.04
CA ASN A 79 -5.43 5.08 7.85
C ASN A 79 -5.93 5.15 6.41
N LEU A 80 -7.26 5.21 6.22
CA LEU A 80 -7.83 5.50 4.91
C LEU A 80 -7.62 6.99 4.59
N THR A 81 -6.93 7.29 3.50
CA THR A 81 -6.65 8.67 3.11
C THR A 81 -7.91 9.32 2.55
N THR A 82 -8.29 10.46 3.12
CA THR A 82 -9.38 11.30 2.60
C THR A 82 -8.81 12.39 1.69
N ARG A 83 -9.65 12.98 0.84
CA ARG A 83 -9.22 14.06 -0.08
C ARG A 83 -8.53 15.23 0.63
N PRO A 84 -8.99 15.72 1.80
CA PRO A 84 -8.28 16.76 2.54
C PRO A 84 -6.86 16.34 2.99
N LEU A 85 -6.68 15.08 3.41
CA LEU A 85 -5.37 14.57 3.83
C LEU A 85 -4.41 14.46 2.63
N ALA A 86 -4.90 14.05 1.46
CA ALA A 86 -4.09 13.94 0.26
C ALA A 86 -3.56 15.30 -0.25
N MET A 87 -4.22 16.41 0.10
CA MET A 87 -3.81 17.77 -0.27
C MET A 87 -2.94 18.44 0.81
N ALA A 88 -2.68 17.78 1.95
CA ALA A 88 -1.87 18.34 3.02
C ALA A 88 -0.35 18.22 2.76
N ASP A 89 0.04 17.46 1.73
CA ASP A 89 1.43 17.29 1.25
C ASP A 89 1.79 18.27 0.10
N GLU A 90 0.89 19.21 -0.27
CA GLU A 90 1.19 20.37 -1.14
C GLU A 90 1.48 21.63 -0.29
#